data_AF-A0A7C2AB00-F1
#
_entry.id   AF-A0A7C2AB00-F1
#
_cell.length_a   1.000
_cell.length_b   1.000
_cell.length_c   1.000
_cell.angle_alpha   90.00
_cell.angle_beta   90.00
_cell.angle_gamma   90.00
#
_symmetry.space_group_name_H-M   'P 1'
#
loop_
_entity.id
_entity.type
_entity.pdbx_description
1 polymer ?
#
loop_
_entity_poly.entity_id
_entity_poly.type
_entity_poly.pdbx_seq_one_letter_code
_entity_poly.pdbx_strand_id
1 'polypeptide(L)' 'MQLNGKKVAVLAADDYEDLEVWYPYYRMKEAGAEVKVVGTSQSTDVV' A
#
# COMPACT_ATOMS: atom_id res chain seq x y z
N MET A 1 -12.95 6.80 -12.85
CA MET A 1 -12.48 6.32 -11.54
C MET A 1 -11.89 7.49 -10.76
N GLN A 2 -12.20 7.62 -9.45
CA GLN A 2 -11.95 8.83 -8.64
C GLN A 2 -10.48 9.15 -8.39
N LEU A 3 -9.60 8.14 -8.36
CA LEU A 3 -8.18 8.26 -8.02
C LEU A 3 -7.26 8.01 -9.22
N ASN A 4 -7.77 8.12 -10.45
CA ASN A 4 -6.98 7.86 -11.65
C ASN A 4 -5.73 8.76 -11.72
N GLY A 5 -4.58 8.15 -11.99
CA GLY A 5 -3.28 8.83 -12.04
C GLY A 5 -2.69 9.20 -10.67
N LYS A 6 -3.33 8.82 -9.56
CA LYS A 6 -2.76 8.95 -8.21
C LYS A 6 -1.97 7.71 -7.84
N LYS A 7 -0.91 7.92 -7.05
CA LYS A 7 -0.10 6.86 -6.45
C LYS A 7 -0.40 6.78 -4.96
N VAL A 8 -0.61 5.57 -4.46
CA VAL A 8 -0.94 5.30 -3.06
C VAL A 8 0.03 4.25 -2.51
N ALA A 9 0.61 4.52 -1.35
CA ALA A 9 1.40 3.56 -0.60
C ALA A 9 0.56 3.00 0.55
N VAL A 10 0.48 1.68 0.66
CA VAL A 10 -0.07 0.97 1.81
C VAL A 10 1.11 0.50 2.65
N LEU A 11 1.29 1.08 3.82
CA LEU A 11 2.40 0.73 4.71
C LEU A 11 2.03 -0.51 5.52
N ALA A 12 2.90 -1.51 5.51
CA ALA A 12 2.76 -2.72 6.32
C ALA A 12 4.10 -3.01 7.01
N ALA A 13 4.06 -3.47 8.25
CA ALA A 13 5.22 -3.88 9.02
C ALA A 13 4.91 -5.18 9.76
N ASP A 14 5.84 -5.68 10.54
CA ASP A 14 5.60 -6.84 11.39
C ASP A 14 4.37 -6.61 12.29
N ASP A 15 3.60 -7.67 12.52
CA ASP A 15 2.35 -7.67 13.29
C ASP A 15 1.25 -6.74 12.73
N TYR A 16 1.19 -6.54 11.41
CA TYR A 16 0.06 -5.86 10.77
C TYR A 16 -1.22 -6.71 10.80
N GLU A 17 -2.38 -6.04 10.79
CA GLU A 17 -3.69 -6.67 10.70
C GLU A 17 -4.13 -6.87 9.23
N ASP A 18 -4.49 -8.10 8.84
CA ASP A 18 -4.80 -8.48 7.46
C ASP A 18 -5.82 -7.53 6.80
N LEU A 19 -6.94 -7.27 7.49
CA LEU A 19 -8.03 -6.46 6.95
C LEU A 19 -7.64 -5.00 6.78
N GLU A 20 -6.77 -4.47 7.64
CA GLU A 20 -6.31 -3.09 7.57
C GLU A 20 -5.40 -2.84 6.37
N VAL A 21 -4.71 -3.87 5.85
CA VAL A 21 -3.93 -3.78 4.62
C VAL A 21 -4.80 -4.05 3.39
N TRP A 22 -5.60 -5.12 3.41
CA TRP A 22 -6.32 -5.55 2.22
C TRP A 22 -7.48 -4.64 1.85
N TYR A 23 -8.22 -4.12 2.83
CA TYR A 23 -9.34 -3.23 2.55
C TYR A 23 -8.91 -1.97 1.78
N PRO A 24 -7.93 -1.16 2.25
CA PRO A 24 -7.47 0.00 1.48
C PRO A 24 -6.77 -0.41 0.19
N TYR A 25 -6.03 -1.52 0.15
CA TYR A 25 -5.38 -1.97 -1.10
C TYR A 25 -6.39 -2.18 -2.23
N TYR A 26 -7.45 -2.97 -1.99
CA TYR A 26 -8.45 -3.24 -3.01
C TYR A 26 -9.32 -2.03 -3.30
N ARG A 27 -9.74 -1.30 -2.26
CA ARG A 27 -10.64 -0.16 -2.43
C ARG A 27 -10.01 0.98 -3.23
N MET A 28 -8.71 1.21 -3.05
CA MET A 28 -7.95 2.23 -3.81
C MET A 28 -7.67 1.78 -5.24
N LYS A 29 -7.41 0.49 -5.46
CA LYS A 29 -7.24 -0.09 -6.79
C LYS A 29 -8.54 -0.01 -7.62
N GLU A 30 -9.68 -0.34 -7.02
CA GLU A 30 -11.02 -0.17 -7.62
C GLU A 30 -11.34 1.30 -7.93
N ALA A 31 -10.82 2.22 -7.11
CA ALA A 31 -10.94 3.66 -7.35
C ALA A 31 -9.95 4.19 -8.41
N GLY A 32 -9.12 3.33 -9.01
CA GLY A 32 -8.23 3.63 -10.12
C GLY A 32 -6.83 4.14 -9.75
N ALA A 33 -6.42 4.01 -8.49
CA ALA A 33 -5.07 4.38 -8.07
C ALA A 33 -4.02 3.34 -8.47
N GLU A 34 -2.78 3.78 -8.69
CA GLU A 34 -1.59 2.92 -8.67
C GLU A 34 -1.22 2.66 -7.20
N VAL A 35 -1.43 1.43 -6.72
CA VAL A 35 -1.22 1.07 -5.31
C VAL A 35 0.04 0.22 -5.16
N LYS A 36 0.91 0.57 -4.21
CA LYS A 36 2.06 -0.23 -3.80
C LYS A 36 1.99 -0.53 -2.31
N VAL A 37 2.28 -1.78 -1.93
CA VAL A 37 2.53 -2.13 -0.52
C VAL A 37 3.99 -1.84 -0.22
N VAL A 38 4.26 -1.11 0.86
CA VAL A 38 5.60 -0.69 1.26
C VAL A 38 5.88 -1.26 2.64
N GLY A 39 6.94 -2.06 2.73
CA GLY A 39 7.43 -2.67 3.96
C GLY A 39 8.61 -1.92 4.56
N THR A 40 8.99 -2.32 5.77
CA THR A 40 10.29 -1.94 6.33
C THR A 40 11.42 -2.65 5.58
N SER A 41 12.54 -1.97 5.38
CA SER A 41 13.76 -2.60 4.91
C SER A 41 14.47 -3.23 6.10
N GLN A 42 14.88 -4.50 5.98
CA GLN A 42 15.85 -5.09 6.91
C GLN A 42 17.31 -4.83 6.46
N SER A 43 17.51 -4.22 5.29
CA SER A 43 18.84 -3.83 4.83
C SER A 43 19.25 -2.47 5.41
N THR A 44 20.53 -2.36 5.78
CA THR A 44 21.18 -1.09 6.18
C THR A 44 21.33 -0.13 4.98
N ASP A 45 21.15 -0.64 3.76
CA ASP A 45 21.18 0.18 2.56
C ASP A 45 19.91 1.03 2.47
N VAL A 46 20.09 2.35 2.33
CA VAL A 46 18.99 3.27 2.04
C VAL A 46 18.62 3.09 0.57
N VAL A 47 17.45 2.50 0.31
CA VAL A 47 16.86 2.32 -1.03
C VAL A 47 16.21 3.61 -1.52
#